data_AF-A0A951N4W1-F1
#
_entry.id   AF-A0A951N4W1-F1
#
_cell.length_a   1.000
_cell.length_b   1.000
_cell.length_c   1.000
_cell.angle_alpha   90.00
_cell.angle_beta   90.00
_cell.angle_gamma   90.00
#
_symmetry.space_group_name_H-M   'P 1'
#
loop_
_entity.id
_entity.type
_entity.pdbx_description
1 polymer ?
#
loop_
_entity_poly.entity_id
_entity_poly.type
_entity_poly.pdbx_seq_one_letter_code
_entity_poly.pdbx_strand_id
1 'polypeptide(L)'
;MALLFTCTTFLASLLLFSVQPLVARLILPSLGGSPAVWNTSMVFFQAVLLGGYLYAHGVGTRLNSARRGVLVLHGLLLLLPLAFLPLALPRDAAPPATAQPILWLLGLLLLCVGAPFFVLSSSSPLLQRLFALTTHRD
;
A
#
# COMPACT_ATOMS: atom_id res chain seq x y z
N MET A 1 14.42 -2.62 21.55
CA MET A 1 13.47 -1.78 20.78
C MET A 1 13.90 -1.57 19.34
N ALA A 2 15.15 -1.16 19.07
CA ALA A 2 15.67 -0.99 17.70
C ALA A 2 15.44 -2.22 16.80
N LEU A 3 15.80 -3.43 17.26
CA LEU A 3 15.57 -4.67 16.48
C LEU A 3 14.11 -4.87 16.06
N LEU A 4 13.14 -4.61 16.94
CA LEU A 4 11.72 -4.75 16.62
C LEU A 4 11.29 -3.76 15.52
N PHE A 5 11.71 -2.49 15.64
CA PHE A 5 11.42 -1.48 14.62
C PHE A 5 12.09 -1.81 13.29
N THR A 6 13.34 -2.27 13.29
CA THR A 6 14.07 -2.69 12.09
C THR A 6 13.38 -3.88 11.41
N CYS A 7 13.09 -4.96 12.14
CA CYS A 7 12.42 -6.14 11.60
C CYS A 7 11.02 -5.79 11.06
N THR A 8 10.25 -4.95 11.76
CA THR A 8 8.90 -4.56 11.33
C THR A 8 8.94 -3.66 10.10
N THR A 9 9.88 -2.71 10.04
CA THR A 9 10.08 -1.83 8.87
C THR A 9 10.57 -2.61 7.66
N PHE A 10 11.46 -3.59 7.89
CA PHE A 10 11.91 -4.52 6.85
C PHE A 10 10.74 -5.33 6.32
N LEU A 11 9.93 -5.93 7.20
CA LEU A 11 8.76 -6.71 6.81
C LEU A 11 7.73 -5.85 6.05
N ALA A 12 7.44 -4.64 6.53
CA ALA A 12 6.53 -3.71 5.85
C ALA A 12 7.02 -3.37 4.43
N SER A 13 8.31 -3.05 4.29
CA SER A 13 8.93 -2.78 2.98
C SER A 13 8.91 -4.02 2.08
N LEU A 14 9.26 -5.19 2.63
CA LEU A 14 9.23 -6.46 1.89
C LEU A 14 7.83 -6.75 1.34
N LEU A 15 6.79 -6.60 2.16
CA LEU A 15 5.40 -6.77 1.75
C LEU A 15 5.00 -5.73 0.70
N LEU A 16 5.36 -4.46 0.89
CA LEU A 16 5.07 -3.38 -0.06
C LEU A 16 5.63 -3.68 -1.46
N PHE A 17 6.90 -4.09 -1.54
CA PHE A 17 7.53 -4.45 -2.80
C PHE A 17 7.04 -5.79 -3.36
N SER A 18 6.61 -6.72 -2.51
CA SER A 18 6.06 -8.03 -2.95
C SER A 18 4.67 -7.92 -3.57
N VAL A 19 3.88 -6.91 -3.20
CA VAL A 19 2.53 -6.70 -3.78
C VAL A 19 2.59 -6.41 -5.29
N GLN A 20 3.57 -5.65 -5.76
CA GLN A 20 3.69 -5.29 -7.18
C GLN A 20 3.85 -6.52 -8.11
N PRO A 21 4.82 -7.44 -7.90
CA PRO A 21 4.93 -8.64 -8.73
C PRO A 21 3.77 -9.61 -8.52
N LEU A 22 3.17 -9.67 -7.33
CA LEU A 22 1.97 -10.47 -7.09
C LEU A 22 0.80 -9.99 -7.96
N VAL A 23 0.54 -8.69 -7.98
CA VAL A 23 -0.53 -8.08 -8.77
C VAL A 23 -0.24 -8.21 -10.27
N ALA A 24 1.01 -8.03 -10.70
CA ALA A 24 1.40 -8.26 -12.08
C ALA A 24 1.07 -9.71 -12.52
N ARG A 25 1.38 -10.71 -11.69
CA ARG A 25 1.02 -12.11 -11.95
C ARG A 25 -0.49 -12.35 -12.01
N LEU A 26 -1.28 -11.67 -11.18
CA LEU A 26 -2.74 -11.79 -11.18
C LEU A 26 -3.38 -11.18 -12.44
N ILE A 27 -2.84 -10.06 -12.93
CA ILE A 27 -3.37 -9.32 -14.07
C ILE A 27 -2.99 -9.99 -15.41
N LEU A 28 -1.81 -10.62 -15.47
CA LEU A 28 -1.23 -11.15 -16.71
C LEU A 28 -2.15 -12.07 -17.53
N PRO A 29 -2.92 -13.02 -16.95
CA PRO A 29 -3.81 -13.89 -17.73
C PRO A 29 -4.97 -13.14 -18.40
N SER A 30 -5.43 -12.03 -17.83
CA SER A 30 -6.64 -11.33 -18.28
C SER A 30 -6.34 -10.15 -19.19
N LEU A 31 -5.27 -9.39 -18.90
CA LEU A 31 -4.90 -8.16 -19.62
C LEU A 31 -3.61 -8.29 -20.43
N GLY A 32 -2.84 -9.36 -20.25
CA GLY A 32 -1.55 -9.57 -20.90
C GLY A 32 -0.43 -8.66 -20.36
N GLY A 33 0.74 -8.77 -20.99
CA GLY A 33 1.95 -8.04 -20.61
C GLY A 33 2.21 -6.76 -21.42
N SER A 34 1.15 -6.08 -21.89
CA SER A 34 1.33 -4.91 -22.75
C SER A 34 2.00 -3.73 -22.03
N PRO A 35 2.80 -2.89 -22.72
CA PRO A 35 3.41 -1.71 -22.12
C PRO A 35 2.40 -0.75 -21.47
N ALA A 36 1.19 -0.68 -22.03
CA ALA A 36 0.13 0.17 -21.49
C ALA A 36 -0.35 -0.30 -20.10
N VAL A 37 -0.52 -1.61 -19.90
CA VAL A 37 -0.90 -2.20 -18.61
C VAL A 37 0.18 -1.97 -17.57
N TRP A 38 1.45 -2.15 -17.95
CA TRP A 38 2.59 -1.89 -17.08
C TRP A 38 2.64 -0.42 -16.63
N ASN A 39 2.61 0.51 -17.58
CA ASN A 39 2.70 1.95 -17.27
C ASN A 39 1.53 2.41 -16.40
N THR A 40 0.31 1.94 -16.68
CA THR A 40 -0.88 2.25 -15.88
C THR A 40 -0.74 1.73 -14.44
N SER A 41 -0.27 0.49 -14.29
CA SER A 41 -0.03 -0.11 -12.96
C SER A 41 1.05 0.65 -12.19
N MET A 42 2.13 1.06 -12.86
CA MET A 42 3.17 1.89 -12.27
C MET A 42 2.63 3.23 -11.78
N VAL A 43 1.86 3.96 -12.59
CA VAL A 43 1.25 5.23 -12.19
C VAL A 43 0.36 5.04 -10.95
N PHE A 44 -0.45 3.98 -10.93
CA PHE A 44 -1.27 3.63 -9.77
C PHE A 44 -0.41 3.42 -8.50
N PHE A 45 0.59 2.54 -8.56
CA PHE A 45 1.42 2.25 -7.39
C PHE A 45 2.17 3.49 -6.91
N GLN A 46 2.72 4.30 -7.81
CA GLN A 46 3.41 5.53 -7.42
C GLN A 46 2.44 6.55 -6.78
N ALA A 47 1.23 6.69 -7.32
CA ALA A 47 0.22 7.58 -6.75
C ALA A 47 -0.21 7.14 -5.34
N VAL A 48 -0.46 5.85 -5.13
CA VAL A 48 -0.87 5.33 -3.81
C VAL A 48 0.31 5.34 -2.82
N LEU A 49 1.55 5.10 -3.29
CA LEU A 49 2.76 5.24 -2.48
C LEU A 49 2.89 6.68 -1.97
N LEU A 50 2.77 7.66 -2.87
CA LEU A 50 2.78 9.08 -2.52
C LEU A 50 1.66 9.42 -1.54
N GLY A 51 0.43 8.93 -1.78
CA GLY A 51 -0.70 9.11 -0.87
C GLY A 51 -0.42 8.58 0.53
N GLY A 52 0.16 7.38 0.66
CA GLY A 52 0.54 6.79 1.94
C GLY A 52 1.63 7.61 2.66
N TYR A 53 2.58 8.17 1.92
CA TYR A 53 3.64 9.03 2.48
C TYR A 53 3.08 10.37 2.95
N LEU A 54 2.18 11.00 2.17
CA LEU A 54 1.48 12.22 2.56
C LEU A 54 0.65 11.99 3.83
N TYR A 55 -0.06 10.87 3.90
CA TYR A 55 -0.77 10.46 5.11
C TYR A 55 0.18 10.29 6.30
N ALA A 56 1.26 9.52 6.15
CA ALA A 56 2.23 9.30 7.22
C ALA A 56 2.87 10.60 7.70
N HIS A 57 3.20 11.51 6.77
CA HIS A 57 3.73 12.83 7.07
C HIS A 57 2.71 13.70 7.81
N GLY A 58 1.48 13.77 7.31
CA GLY A 58 0.40 14.55 7.93
C GLY A 58 0.04 14.07 9.33
N VAL A 59 -0.13 12.76 9.52
CA VAL A 59 -0.36 12.13 10.83
C VAL A 59 0.82 12.38 11.76
N GLY A 60 2.04 12.18 11.26
CA GLY A 60 3.25 12.37 12.05
C GLY A 60 3.42 13.81 12.54
N THR A 61 3.19 14.79 11.67
CA THR A 61 3.36 16.22 11.98
C THR A 61 2.23 16.77 12.85
N ARG A 62 0.97 16.42 12.56
CA ARG A 62 -0.19 16.98 13.29
C ARG A 62 -0.45 16.32 14.64
N LEU A 63 -0.11 15.03 14.79
CA LEU A 63 -0.33 14.27 16.04
C LEU A 63 0.96 14.03 16.83
N ASN A 64 1.95 14.91 16.66
CA ASN A 64 3.31 14.72 17.19
C ASN A 64 3.37 14.52 18.72
N SER A 65 2.48 15.17 19.48
CA SER A 65 2.37 15.04 20.94
C SER A 65 1.52 13.85 21.40
N ALA A 66 0.80 13.18 20.48
CA ALA A 66 -0.16 12.13 20.76
C ALA A 66 0.28 10.80 20.14
N ARG A 67 1.42 10.24 20.58
CA ARG A 67 1.89 8.91 20.13
C ARG A 67 0.80 7.84 20.18
N ARG A 68 -0.04 7.86 21.22
CA ARG A 68 -1.22 6.99 21.35
C ARG A 68 -2.21 7.18 20.20
N GLY A 69 -2.48 8.42 19.79
CA GLY A 69 -3.35 8.72 18.65
C GLY A 69 -2.82 8.19 17.32
N VAL A 70 -1.51 8.33 17.08
CA VAL A 70 -0.86 7.75 15.88
C VAL A 70 -0.97 6.22 15.88
N LEU A 71 -0.70 5.58 17.02
CA LEU A 71 -0.78 4.12 17.16
C LEU A 71 -2.20 3.59 16.97
N VAL A 72 -3.21 4.27 17.54
CA VAL A 72 -4.62 3.87 17.39
C VAL A 72 -5.07 4.04 15.94
N LEU A 73 -4.79 5.19 15.33
CA LEU A 73 -5.21 5.45 13.95
C LEU A 73 -4.56 4.48 12.96
N HIS A 74 -3.24 4.28 13.06
CA HIS A 74 -2.55 3.32 12.20
C HIS A 74 -2.93 1.87 12.52
N GLY A 75 -3.18 1.56 13.79
CA GLY A 75 -3.67 0.25 14.23
C GLY A 75 -5.03 -0.09 13.60
N LEU A 76 -5.96 0.86 13.57
CA LEU A 76 -7.24 0.71 12.87
C LEU A 76 -7.04 0.58 11.35
N LEU A 77 -6.13 1.38 10.78
CA LEU A 77 -5.80 1.31 9.36
C LEU A 77 -5.22 -0.07 8.98
N LEU A 78 -4.43 -0.69 9.85
CA LEU A 78 -3.87 -2.04 9.65
C LEU A 78 -4.93 -3.16 9.59
N LEU A 79 -6.14 -2.93 10.10
CA LEU A 79 -7.23 -3.89 9.99
C LEU A 79 -7.90 -3.85 8.62
N LEU A 80 -7.81 -2.71 7.92
CA LEU A 80 -8.52 -2.48 6.67
C LEU A 80 -8.11 -3.46 5.55
N PRO A 81 -6.82 -3.83 5.37
CA PRO A 81 -6.41 -4.84 4.39
C PRO A 81 -6.99 -6.24 4.65
N LEU A 82 -7.42 -6.55 5.89
CA LEU A 82 -8.00 -7.86 6.21
C LEU A 82 -9.32 -8.11 5.46
N ALA A 83 -10.06 -7.06 5.14
CA ALA A 83 -11.29 -7.15 4.34
C ALA A 83 -11.02 -7.49 2.85
N PHE A 84 -9.77 -7.41 2.40
CA PHE A 84 -9.35 -7.66 1.01
C PHE A 84 -8.70 -9.04 0.83
N LEU A 85 -8.68 -9.87 1.87
CA LEU A 85 -8.20 -11.25 1.80
C LEU A 85 -9.34 -12.21 1.40
N PRO A 86 -9.09 -13.14 0.45
CA PRO A 86 -7.86 -13.29 -0.33
C PRO A 86 -7.73 -12.23 -1.43
N LEU A 87 -6.52 -11.69 -1.61
CA LEU A 87 -6.18 -10.78 -2.71
C LEU A 87 -6.34 -11.54 -4.04
N ALA A 88 -7.52 -11.44 -4.63
CA ALA A 88 -7.89 -12.12 -5.86
C ALA A 88 -8.55 -11.11 -6.81
N LEU A 89 -8.20 -11.21 -8.09
CA LEU A 89 -8.97 -10.54 -9.13
C LEU A 89 -10.21 -11.39 -9.45
N PRO A 90 -11.33 -10.78 -9.87
CA PRO A 90 -12.46 -11.52 -10.41
C PRO A 90 -11.99 -12.44 -11.53
N ARG A 91 -12.45 -13.70 -11.56
CA ARG A 91 -11.98 -14.74 -12.50
C ARG A 91 -12.17 -14.35 -13.97
N ASP A 92 -13.18 -13.52 -14.24
CA ASP A 92 -13.51 -12.99 -15.57
C ASP A 92 -13.25 -11.48 -15.67
N ALA A 93 -12.20 -10.98 -15.01
CA ALA A 93 -11.82 -9.57 -15.06
C ALA A 93 -11.25 -9.20 -16.45
N ALA A 94 -12.09 -9.24 -17.46
CA ALA A 94 -11.86 -8.61 -18.75
C ALA A 94 -12.57 -7.23 -18.74
N PRO A 95 -11.97 -6.20 -19.34
CA PRO A 95 -12.65 -4.93 -19.51
C PRO A 95 -13.91 -5.15 -20.39
N PRO A 96 -15.09 -4.61 -19.99
CA PRO A 96 -16.27 -4.60 -20.84
C PRO A 96 -15.95 -4.00 -22.21
N ALA A 97 -16.59 -4.48 -23.28
CA ALA A 97 -16.30 -4.00 -24.65
C ALA A 97 -16.50 -2.48 -24.85
N THR A 98 -17.29 -1.84 -23.97
CA THR A 98 -17.56 -0.40 -23.97
C THR A 98 -16.64 0.41 -23.04
N ALA A 99 -15.80 -0.25 -22.24
CA ALA A 99 -14.97 0.40 -21.23
C ALA A 99 -13.61 0.83 -21.79
N GLN A 100 -13.08 1.94 -21.30
CA GLN A 100 -11.69 2.34 -21.55
C GLN A 100 -10.74 1.45 -20.72
N PRO A 101 -9.83 0.67 -21.34
CA PRO A 101 -9.03 -0.33 -20.63
C PRO A 101 -8.15 0.23 -19.50
N ILE A 102 -7.62 1.45 -19.68
CA ILE A 102 -6.78 2.12 -18.68
C ILE A 102 -7.59 2.49 -17.44
N LEU A 103 -8.74 3.15 -17.61
CA LEU A 103 -9.60 3.54 -16.49
C LEU A 103 -10.16 2.32 -15.75
N TRP A 104 -10.52 1.28 -16.51
CA TRP A 104 -10.97 0.02 -15.94
C TRP A 104 -9.89 -0.64 -15.08
N LEU A 105 -8.64 -0.70 -15.58
CA LEU A 105 -7.50 -1.23 -14.83
C LEU A 105 -7.21 -0.41 -13.56
N LEU A 106 -7.25 0.92 -13.65
CA LEU A 106 -7.09 1.78 -12.47
C LEU A 106 -8.19 1.53 -11.43
N GLY A 107 -9.44 1.37 -11.86
CA GLY A 107 -10.56 1.04 -10.98
C GLY A 107 -10.40 -0.33 -10.31
N LEU A 108 -9.98 -1.34 -11.08
CA LEU A 108 -9.70 -2.69 -10.57
C LEU A 108 -8.59 -2.66 -9.51
N LEU A 109 -7.47 -1.99 -9.81
CA LEU A 109 -6.35 -1.84 -8.89
C LEU A 109 -6.76 -1.08 -7.62
N LEU A 110 -7.53 -0.01 -7.76
CA LEU A 110 -8.03 0.77 -6.64
C LEU A 110 -8.91 -0.08 -5.72
N LEU A 111 -9.85 -0.84 -6.30
CA LEU A 111 -10.80 -1.66 -5.54
C LEU A 111 -10.15 -2.87 -4.88
N CYS A 112 -9.19 -3.54 -5.55
CA CYS A 112 -8.61 -4.78 -5.03
C CYS A 112 -7.34 -4.56 -4.21
N VAL A 113 -6.55 -3.54 -4.54
CA VAL A 113 -5.15 -3.39 -4.07
C VAL A 113 -4.92 -2.03 -3.40
N GLY A 114 -5.72 -1.01 -3.70
CA GLY A 114 -5.50 0.36 -3.23
C GLY A 114 -5.37 0.46 -1.72
N ALA A 115 -6.33 -0.13 -1.02
CA ALA A 115 -6.34 -0.18 0.44
C ALA A 115 -5.12 -0.95 1.02
N PRO A 116 -4.88 -2.24 0.71
CA PRO A 116 -3.69 -2.96 1.17
C PRO A 116 -2.37 -2.24 0.89
N PHE A 117 -2.20 -1.71 -0.32
CA PHE A 117 -0.97 -1.04 -0.72
C PHE A 117 -0.79 0.30 0.00
N PHE A 118 -1.86 1.07 0.22
CA PHE A 118 -1.83 2.31 1.01
C PHE A 118 -1.40 2.09 2.46
N VAL A 119 -1.90 1.02 3.08
CA VAL A 119 -1.53 0.68 4.47
C VAL A 119 -0.07 0.27 4.56
N LEU A 120 0.41 -0.54 3.62
CA LEU A 120 1.81 -0.94 3.55
C LEU A 120 2.73 0.26 3.29
N SER A 121 2.34 1.16 2.37
CA SER A 121 3.16 2.34 2.00
C SER A 121 3.30 3.34 3.15
N SER A 122 2.27 3.49 3.98
CA SER A 122 2.31 4.36 5.15
C SER A 122 3.02 3.76 6.37
N SER A 123 3.19 2.43 6.41
CA SER A 123 3.73 1.73 7.59
C SER A 123 5.21 2.01 7.85
N SER A 124 6.08 1.93 6.84
CA SER A 124 7.53 2.16 7.03
C SER A 124 7.85 3.58 7.52
N PRO A 125 7.32 4.67 6.91
CA PRO A 125 7.59 6.02 7.40
C PRO A 125 7.04 6.28 8.81
N LEU A 126 5.87 5.72 9.16
CA LEU A 126 5.30 5.87 10.50
C LEU A 126 6.12 5.13 11.56
N LEU A 127 6.57 3.91 11.27
CA LEU A 127 7.43 3.15 12.17
C LEU A 127 8.78 3.84 12.38
N GLN A 128 9.40 4.35 11.30
CA GLN A 128 10.64 5.13 11.39
C GLN A 128 10.46 6.40 12.23
N ARG A 129 9.34 7.11 12.05
CA ARG A 129 9.03 8.29 12.87
C ARG A 129 8.82 7.93 14.34
N LEU A 130 8.04 6.88 14.62
CA LEU A 130 7.82 6.41 15.99
C LEU A 130 9.13 5.99 16.65
N PHE A 131 10.03 5.35 15.91
CA PHE A 131 11.38 5.01 16.37
C PHE A 131 12.21 6.26 16.69
N ALA A 132 12.21 7.28 15.83
CA ALA A 132 12.90 8.55 16.07
C ALA A 132 12.39 9.28 17.33
N LEU A 133 11.13 9.08 17.70
CA LEU A 133 10.57 9.61 18.94
C LEU A 133 10.98 8.75 20.16
N THR A 134 11.36 7.48 20.00
CA THR A 134 11.86 6.69 21.14
C THR A 134 13.26 7.14 21.53
N THR A 135 13.45 7.43 22.82
CA THR A 135 14.76 7.75 23.40
C THR A 135 15.62 6.49 23.32
N HIS A 136 16.44 6.37 22.29
CA HIS A 136 17.49 5.36 22.19
C HIS A 136 18.83 6.06 22.43
N ARG A 137 19.75 5.40 23.12
CA ARG A 137 21.15 5.85 23.18
C ARG A 137 21.79 5.50 21.85
N ASP A 138 22.50 6.47 21.28
CA ASP A 138 23.36 6.29 20.09
C ASP A 138 24.35 5.12 20.28
#